data_AF-A0A9X1HM39-F1
#
_entry.id   AF-A0A9X1HM39-F1
#
_cell.length_a   1.000
_cell.length_b   1.000
_cell.length_c   1.000
_cell.angle_alpha   90.00
_cell.angle_beta   90.00
_cell.angle_gamma   90.00
#
_symmetry.space_group_name_H-M   'P 1'
#
loop_
_entity.id
_entity.type
_entity.pdbx_description
1 polymer ?
#
loop_
_entity_poly.entity_id
_entity_poly.type
_entity_poly.pdbx_seq_one_letter_code
_entity_poly.pdbx_strand_id
1 'polypeptide(L)'
;MSFFPGVYTGCIAQEKSNDQHVFYYSTVEFVETPLSPIKGSVPLNKEEAMNRNHYRFLYNEKHQLVSVSFFNGNTPRNPNHTASLFTLAHFMKFDYGEKSETISFFNTQGEPVEVLGNCTLFMYTYNDLGFRNRLYFLNKDHQRLTNSWGIYEYQWEYLDDGSVIEDRYDEKGNRVTIRPGFEFHRLRLYFNPSGHIALMQNIDENGNLVENSSGASQDRITTNSQGNFLEWNVLNNRNELEKGNGPNVAIGKQEFNEYGYEVALEHQDEKSQSIASHYGIIKSKTKFDQFGNIQERTFYDAEGNPDIHSNAGYHKLSLTWDEQGNKRKSLRYFDVAGNPCLHETRGYHGVRYEYDDQGRISKISYLSTSDKLINRKDNGHAYSVYKYRDDGEVQVVHYDTSDSEIKL
;
A
#
# COMPACT_ATOMS: atom_id res chain seq x y z
N MET A 1 55.76 -28.87 -14.01
CA MET A 1 55.62 -29.22 -12.57
C MET A 1 55.74 -27.93 -11.78
N SER A 2 54.69 -27.63 -11.01
CA SER A 2 54.66 -26.86 -9.76
C SER A 2 55.03 -25.36 -9.79
N PHE A 3 54.09 -24.41 -9.62
CA PHE A 3 53.45 -23.92 -8.36
C PHE A 3 54.50 -23.32 -7.38
N PHE A 4 54.44 -22.10 -6.81
CA PHE A 4 53.36 -21.16 -6.42
C PHE A 4 53.99 -19.75 -6.10
N PRO A 5 53.27 -18.71 -5.64
CA PRO A 5 53.09 -17.43 -6.34
C PRO A 5 53.87 -16.22 -5.78
N GLY A 6 54.03 -15.20 -6.64
CA GLY A 6 54.45 -13.85 -6.29
C GLY A 6 53.28 -12.87 -6.41
N VAL A 7 53.11 -12.09 -5.34
CA VAL A 7 52.21 -10.96 -5.12
C VAL A 7 51.93 -10.12 -6.38
N TYR A 8 50.66 -10.05 -6.77
CA TYR A 8 50.12 -8.94 -7.55
C TYR A 8 49.14 -8.17 -6.67
N THR A 9 49.57 -6.99 -6.24
CA THR A 9 48.71 -5.90 -5.76
C THR A 9 47.75 -5.52 -6.88
N GLY A 10 46.55 -6.09 -6.85
CA GLY A 10 45.42 -5.68 -7.68
C GLY A 10 44.86 -4.36 -7.16
N CYS A 11 44.82 -3.36 -8.03
CA CYS A 11 44.03 -2.14 -7.88
C CYS A 11 42.64 -2.48 -7.35
N ILE A 12 42.33 -2.02 -6.14
CA ILE A 12 40.96 -1.77 -5.74
C ILE A 12 40.55 -0.52 -6.54
N ALA A 13 39.93 -0.74 -7.69
CA ALA A 13 39.07 0.28 -8.26
C ALA A 13 37.96 0.50 -7.22
N GLN A 14 38.05 1.61 -6.50
CA GLN A 14 36.92 2.16 -5.77
C GLN A 14 35.80 2.39 -6.79
N GLU A 15 34.82 1.50 -6.82
CA GLU A 15 33.51 1.84 -7.36
C GLU A 15 33.00 3.04 -6.54
N LYS A 16 33.11 4.24 -7.12
CA LYS A 16 32.37 5.40 -6.64
C LYS A 16 30.90 5.00 -6.59
N SER A 17 30.28 5.04 -5.41
CA SER A 17 28.86 4.70 -5.29
C SER A 17 28.05 5.60 -6.22
N ASN A 18 27.14 4.99 -6.97
CA ASN A 18 26.35 5.61 -8.02
C ASN A 18 25.19 6.46 -7.46
N ASP A 19 25.44 7.17 -6.35
CA ASP A 19 24.46 7.98 -5.62
C ASP A 19 23.96 9.21 -6.41
N GLN A 20 24.59 9.54 -7.55
CA GLN A 20 24.26 10.73 -8.35
C GLN A 20 22.86 10.68 -8.96
N HIS A 21 22.22 9.51 -9.01
CA HIS A 21 20.88 9.33 -9.59
C HIS A 21 19.85 8.78 -8.60
N VAL A 22 20.12 8.91 -7.29
CA VAL A 22 19.16 8.53 -6.25
C VAL A 22 18.41 9.76 -5.75
N PHE A 23 17.08 9.73 -5.91
CA PHE A 23 16.18 10.75 -5.41
C PHE A 23 15.40 10.22 -4.20
N TYR A 24 15.15 11.09 -3.23
CA TYR A 24 14.52 10.73 -1.96
C TYR A 24 13.14 11.37 -1.88
N TYR A 25 12.15 10.62 -1.40
CA TYR A 25 10.78 11.10 -1.24
C TYR A 25 10.16 10.57 0.06
N SER A 26 9.33 11.34 0.76
CA SER A 26 8.65 10.81 1.96
C SER A 26 7.51 9.84 1.61
N THR A 27 6.88 10.02 0.45
CA THR A 27 5.76 9.23 -0.05
C THR A 27 5.85 8.99 -1.55
N VAL A 28 4.98 8.14 -2.07
CA VAL A 28 4.76 7.91 -3.51
C VAL A 28 3.43 8.51 -3.93
N GLU A 29 3.30 8.88 -5.21
CA GLU A 29 2.04 9.38 -5.77
C GLU A 29 0.92 8.33 -5.68
N PHE A 30 -0.33 8.79 -5.68
CA PHE A 30 -1.48 7.92 -5.79
C PHE A 30 -1.53 7.20 -7.15
N VAL A 31 -1.75 5.89 -7.11
CA VAL A 31 -1.79 5.02 -8.31
C VAL A 31 -2.93 4.01 -8.19
N GLU A 32 -3.93 4.14 -9.06
CA GLU A 32 -5.12 3.29 -9.11
C GLU A 32 -5.06 2.23 -10.22
N THR A 33 -4.30 2.48 -11.29
CA THR A 33 -4.07 1.56 -12.43
C THR A 33 -2.58 1.21 -12.53
N PRO A 34 -2.20 -0.05 -12.87
CA PRO A 34 -0.81 -0.40 -13.10
C PRO A 34 -0.24 0.21 -14.39
N LEU A 35 -1.08 0.82 -15.22
CA LEU A 35 -0.62 1.60 -16.38
C LEU A 35 0.25 2.78 -15.95
N SER A 36 -0.16 3.47 -14.88
CA SER A 36 0.53 4.66 -14.39
C SER A 36 1.92 4.31 -13.87
N PRO A 37 2.96 5.08 -14.23
CA PRO A 37 4.29 4.89 -13.68
C PRO A 37 4.31 5.22 -12.18
N ILE A 38 5.11 4.48 -11.42
CA ILE A 38 5.35 4.79 -10.00
C ILE A 38 6.28 6.01 -9.92
N LYS A 39 5.85 7.03 -9.20
CA LYS A 39 6.59 8.28 -9.00
C LYS A 39 6.66 8.63 -7.51
N GLY A 40 7.73 9.29 -7.11
CA GLY A 40 7.84 9.89 -5.78
C GLY A 40 6.96 11.14 -5.70
N SER A 41 6.32 11.36 -4.56
CA SER A 41 5.38 12.47 -4.35
C SER A 41 6.08 13.69 -3.74
N VAL A 42 6.37 13.64 -2.43
CA VAL A 42 7.01 14.76 -1.73
C VAL A 42 8.53 14.55 -1.69
N PRO A 43 9.33 15.37 -2.41
CA PRO A 43 10.78 15.23 -2.44
C PRO A 43 11.42 15.61 -1.12
N LEU A 44 12.51 14.92 -0.79
CA LEU A 44 13.36 15.19 0.37
C LEU A 44 14.80 15.43 -0.10
N ASN A 45 15.53 16.27 0.63
CA ASN A 45 16.98 16.24 0.50
C ASN A 45 17.57 15.01 1.23
N LYS A 46 18.82 14.65 0.92
CA LYS A 46 19.45 13.45 1.48
C LYS A 46 19.58 13.51 3.01
N GLU A 47 19.90 14.67 3.58
CA GLU A 47 20.05 14.83 5.04
C GLU A 47 18.73 14.59 5.77
N GLU A 48 17.64 15.17 5.29
CA GLU A 48 16.29 14.93 5.82
C GLU A 48 15.91 13.46 5.69
N ALA A 49 16.08 12.87 4.50
CA ALA A 49 15.77 11.47 4.24
C ALA A 49 16.50 10.53 5.21
N MET A 50 17.78 10.79 5.49
CA MET A 50 18.56 9.93 6.39
C MET A 50 18.07 9.93 7.86
N ASN A 51 17.20 10.87 8.24
CA ASN A 51 16.65 10.99 9.58
C ASN A 51 15.17 10.57 9.69
N ARG A 52 14.59 9.96 8.64
CA ARG A 52 13.17 9.57 8.62
C ARG A 52 12.87 8.40 7.68
N ASN A 53 11.61 7.95 7.70
CA ASN A 53 11.09 7.08 6.66
C ASN A 53 11.04 7.82 5.31
N HIS A 54 11.57 7.17 4.27
CA HIS A 54 11.61 7.69 2.92
C HIS A 54 11.71 6.57 1.89
N TYR A 55 11.27 6.86 0.68
CA TYR A 55 11.56 6.11 -0.53
C TYR A 55 12.85 6.61 -1.18
N ARG A 56 13.59 5.69 -1.77
CA ARG A 56 14.74 5.92 -2.66
C ARG A 56 14.35 5.47 -4.06
N PHE A 57 14.45 6.40 -5.00
CA PHE A 57 14.21 6.16 -6.43
C PHE A 57 15.54 6.27 -7.15
N LEU A 58 16.02 5.16 -7.71
CA LEU A 58 17.24 5.12 -8.51
C LEU A 58 16.88 5.24 -9.98
N TYR A 59 17.54 6.13 -10.71
CA TYR A 59 17.42 6.25 -12.16
C TYR A 59 18.72 5.86 -12.86
N ASN A 60 18.63 5.38 -14.09
CA ASN A 60 19.79 5.19 -14.96
C ASN A 60 20.13 6.48 -15.73
N GLU A 61 21.24 6.47 -16.48
CA GLU A 61 21.68 7.59 -17.33
C GLU A 61 20.69 7.98 -18.44
N LYS A 62 19.70 7.12 -18.75
CA LYS A 62 18.61 7.40 -19.69
C LYS A 62 17.37 7.96 -18.98
N HIS A 63 17.47 8.30 -17.70
CA HIS A 63 16.38 8.75 -16.83
C HIS A 63 15.21 7.75 -16.70
N GLN A 64 15.50 6.46 -16.85
CA GLN A 64 14.52 5.40 -16.57
C GLN A 64 14.64 4.96 -15.11
N LEU A 65 13.51 4.71 -14.46
CA LEU A 65 13.44 4.27 -13.07
C LEU A 65 13.98 2.84 -12.96
N VAL A 66 15.07 2.62 -12.23
CA VAL A 66 15.72 1.31 -12.06
C VAL A 66 15.19 0.60 -10.81
N SER A 67 14.97 1.34 -9.73
CA SER A 67 14.42 0.75 -8.50
C SER A 67 13.70 1.76 -7.63
N VAL A 68 12.72 1.26 -6.87
CA VAL A 68 12.08 1.96 -5.76
C VAL A 68 12.29 1.13 -4.49
N SER A 69 12.70 1.78 -3.41
CA SER A 69 12.84 1.10 -2.11
C SER A 69 12.58 1.98 -0.91
N PHE A 70 12.19 1.39 0.23
CA PHE A 70 11.76 2.14 1.40
C PHE A 70 12.64 1.92 2.64
N PHE A 71 13.08 3.00 3.26
CA PHE A 71 14.05 2.97 4.37
C PHE A 71 13.63 3.92 5.48
N ASN A 72 14.12 3.66 6.69
CA ASN A 72 14.29 4.67 7.72
C ASN A 72 15.78 4.90 7.95
N GLY A 73 16.29 6.08 7.56
CA GLY A 73 17.73 6.28 7.46
C GLY A 73 18.37 5.26 6.52
N ASN A 74 19.22 4.39 7.06
CA ASN A 74 19.82 3.27 6.31
C ASN A 74 19.20 1.91 6.61
N THR A 75 18.15 1.85 7.43
CA THR A 75 17.48 0.60 7.81
C THR A 75 16.40 0.27 6.78
N PRO A 76 16.50 -0.85 6.04
CA PRO A 76 15.43 -1.30 5.14
C PRO A 76 14.13 -1.56 5.91
N ARG A 77 12.98 -1.13 5.37
CA ARG A 77 11.68 -1.39 5.98
C ARG A 77 10.62 -1.66 4.93
N ASN A 78 9.58 -2.38 5.31
CA ASN A 78 8.36 -2.41 4.50
C ASN A 78 7.67 -1.03 4.55
N PRO A 79 7.14 -0.54 3.43
CA PRO A 79 6.33 0.68 3.39
C PRO A 79 5.26 0.70 4.47
N ASN A 80 5.23 1.76 5.27
CA ASN A 80 4.20 1.97 6.31
C ASN A 80 3.07 2.89 5.83
N HIS A 81 3.29 3.63 4.74
CA HIS A 81 2.33 4.54 4.08
C HIS A 81 2.53 4.49 2.56
N THR A 82 1.50 4.05 1.83
CA THR A 82 1.43 4.13 0.36
C THR A 82 0.00 4.42 -0.06
N ALA A 83 -0.19 5.47 -0.87
CA ALA A 83 -1.44 5.72 -1.58
C ALA A 83 -1.49 4.97 -2.93
N SER A 84 -0.41 4.26 -3.29
CA SER A 84 -0.32 3.45 -4.50
C SER A 84 -0.72 2.00 -4.20
N LEU A 85 -1.66 1.47 -4.99
CA LEU A 85 -2.06 0.06 -4.97
C LEU A 85 -0.99 -0.88 -5.57
N PHE A 86 0.03 -0.33 -6.23
CA PHE A 86 1.05 -1.09 -6.98
C PHE A 86 2.47 -0.92 -6.42
N THR A 87 2.64 -0.26 -5.28
CA THR A 87 3.88 -0.29 -4.49
C THR A 87 3.82 -1.48 -3.53
N LEU A 88 4.17 -2.67 -4.05
CA LEU A 88 3.79 -3.95 -3.43
C LEU A 88 4.85 -4.60 -2.55
N ALA A 89 6.08 -4.09 -2.52
CA ALA A 89 7.19 -4.69 -1.78
C ALA A 89 8.16 -3.63 -1.23
N HIS A 90 9.09 -4.05 -0.37
CA HIS A 90 10.15 -3.18 0.13
C HIS A 90 11.02 -2.63 -1.01
N PHE A 91 11.47 -3.50 -1.91
CA PHE A 91 12.31 -3.14 -3.05
C PHE A 91 11.66 -3.66 -4.34
N MET A 92 11.47 -2.76 -5.29
CA MET A 92 10.96 -3.05 -6.63
C MET A 92 12.04 -2.72 -7.63
N LYS A 93 12.39 -3.67 -8.49
CA LYS A 93 13.39 -3.51 -9.55
C LYS A 93 12.71 -3.48 -10.91
N PHE A 94 13.13 -2.56 -11.76
CA PHE A 94 12.59 -2.34 -13.09
C PHE A 94 13.70 -2.63 -14.11
N ASP A 95 13.42 -3.54 -15.04
CA ASP A 95 14.32 -3.91 -16.12
C ASP A 95 13.64 -3.63 -17.46
N TYR A 96 14.32 -2.90 -18.34
CA TYR A 96 13.77 -2.44 -19.63
C TYR A 96 14.43 -3.20 -20.79
N GLY A 97 13.60 -3.82 -21.63
CA GLY A 97 13.98 -4.39 -22.92
C GLY A 97 13.50 -3.51 -24.08
N GLU A 98 13.68 -3.98 -25.31
CA GLU A 98 13.31 -3.24 -26.52
C GLU A 98 11.79 -3.11 -26.69
N LYS A 99 11.03 -4.18 -26.38
CA LYS A 99 9.57 -4.26 -26.56
C LYS A 99 8.80 -4.59 -25.28
N SER A 100 9.48 -4.61 -24.15
CA SER A 100 8.91 -5.02 -22.87
C SER A 100 9.69 -4.44 -21.71
N GLU A 101 9.09 -4.47 -20.53
CA GLU A 101 9.76 -4.22 -19.27
C GLU A 101 9.23 -5.17 -18.21
N THR A 102 10.03 -5.39 -17.17
CA THR A 102 9.67 -6.26 -16.08
C THR A 102 9.86 -5.58 -14.73
N ILE A 103 8.96 -5.84 -13.79
CA ILE A 103 9.05 -5.39 -12.40
C ILE A 103 9.17 -6.60 -11.47
N SER A 104 10.29 -6.71 -10.75
CA SER A 104 10.55 -7.77 -9.77
C SER A 104 10.43 -7.23 -8.33
N PHE A 105 9.99 -8.06 -7.39
CA PHE A 105 9.66 -7.66 -6.02
C PHE A 105 10.52 -8.39 -5.00
N PHE A 106 11.04 -7.66 -4.00
CA PHE A 106 11.95 -8.20 -2.99
C PHE A 106 11.62 -7.69 -1.57
N ASN A 107 11.89 -8.52 -0.57
CA ASN A 107 11.78 -8.15 0.84
C ASN A 107 12.97 -7.28 1.31
N THR A 108 12.98 -6.93 2.59
CA THR A 108 14.04 -6.16 3.25
C THR A 108 15.40 -6.86 3.32
N GLN A 109 15.45 -8.17 3.04
CA GLN A 109 16.66 -9.00 3.00
C GLN A 109 17.22 -9.13 1.57
N GLY A 110 16.51 -8.58 0.57
CA GLY A 110 16.87 -8.69 -0.84
C GLY A 110 16.45 -10.01 -1.49
N GLU A 111 15.58 -10.78 -0.84
CA GLU A 111 15.07 -12.05 -1.37
C GLU A 111 13.79 -11.79 -2.19
N PRO A 112 13.56 -12.52 -3.31
CA PRO A 112 12.33 -12.41 -4.08
C PRO A 112 11.09 -12.71 -3.23
N VAL A 113 10.01 -11.96 -3.43
CA VAL A 113 8.73 -12.19 -2.76
C VAL A 113 7.57 -12.31 -3.72
N GLU A 114 6.52 -13.00 -3.27
CA GLU A 114 5.24 -13.08 -3.96
C GLU A 114 4.36 -11.88 -3.58
N VAL A 115 3.68 -11.31 -4.57
CA VAL A 115 2.74 -10.19 -4.45
C VAL A 115 1.46 -10.52 -5.23
N LEU A 116 0.32 -9.96 -4.81
CA LEU A 116 -0.99 -10.21 -5.45
C LEU A 116 -1.26 -11.71 -5.73
N GLY A 117 -1.12 -12.55 -4.71
CA GLY A 117 -1.12 -14.01 -4.85
C GLY A 117 0.31 -14.50 -5.05
N ASN A 118 0.52 -15.41 -6.01
CA ASN A 118 1.82 -16.08 -6.21
C ASN A 118 2.68 -15.38 -7.29
N CYS A 119 2.46 -14.09 -7.55
CA CYS A 119 3.18 -13.35 -8.59
C CYS A 119 4.51 -12.83 -8.05
N THR A 120 5.61 -13.12 -8.74
CA THR A 120 6.94 -12.58 -8.39
C THR A 120 7.43 -11.54 -9.39
N LEU A 121 6.75 -11.41 -10.54
CA LEU A 121 7.18 -10.59 -11.65
C LEU A 121 5.99 -10.05 -12.44
N PHE A 122 5.98 -8.75 -12.68
CA PHE A 122 5.10 -8.12 -13.67
C PHE A 122 5.87 -8.00 -14.99
N MET A 123 5.22 -8.33 -16.10
CA MET A 123 5.80 -8.16 -17.44
C MET A 123 4.87 -7.30 -18.28
N TYR A 124 5.31 -6.09 -18.61
CA TYR A 124 4.62 -5.21 -19.54
C TYR A 124 5.17 -5.39 -20.95
N THR A 125 4.32 -5.23 -21.96
CA THR A 125 4.74 -5.10 -23.36
C THR A 125 4.46 -3.70 -23.87
N TYR A 126 5.22 -3.30 -24.89
CA TYR A 126 5.02 -2.04 -25.60
C TYR A 126 4.37 -2.27 -26.97
N ASN A 127 3.53 -1.34 -27.40
CA ASN A 127 3.12 -1.24 -28.80
C ASN A 127 4.24 -0.61 -29.66
N ASP A 128 4.01 -0.49 -30.97
CA ASP A 128 5.01 0.05 -31.92
C ASP A 128 5.35 1.54 -31.70
N LEU A 129 4.53 2.25 -30.90
CA LEU A 129 4.79 3.64 -30.48
C LEU A 129 5.56 3.72 -29.14
N GLY A 130 5.89 2.58 -28.52
CA GLY A 130 6.60 2.52 -27.24
C GLY A 130 5.72 2.67 -26.00
N PHE A 131 4.40 2.64 -26.14
CA PHE A 131 3.48 2.72 -25.00
C PHE A 131 3.13 1.33 -24.45
N ARG A 132 3.02 1.21 -23.11
CA ARG A 132 2.53 -0.02 -22.45
C ARG A 132 1.16 -0.40 -23.01
N ASN A 133 1.04 -1.59 -23.59
CA ASN A 133 -0.25 -2.04 -24.14
C ASN A 133 -0.80 -3.30 -23.46
N ARG A 134 0.04 -4.08 -22.77
CA ARG A 134 -0.39 -5.24 -21.98
C ARG A 134 0.43 -5.39 -20.71
N LEU A 135 -0.14 -6.05 -19.71
CA LEU A 135 0.55 -6.52 -18.51
C LEU A 135 0.16 -7.97 -18.23
N TYR A 136 1.18 -8.77 -17.92
CA TYR A 136 1.10 -10.16 -17.50
C TYR A 136 1.70 -10.36 -16.11
N PHE A 137 1.16 -11.31 -15.35
CA PHE A 137 1.66 -11.74 -14.05
C PHE A 137 2.39 -13.07 -14.19
N LEU A 138 3.59 -13.17 -13.62
CA LEU A 138 4.44 -14.36 -13.72
C LEU A 138 4.85 -14.87 -12.33
N ASN A 139 4.90 -16.19 -12.15
CA ASN A 139 5.47 -16.83 -10.96
C ASN A 139 7.01 -16.90 -11.04
N LYS A 140 7.61 -17.48 -10.00
CA LYS A 140 9.06 -17.73 -9.91
C LYS A 140 9.64 -18.58 -11.05
N ASP A 141 8.81 -19.39 -11.69
CA ASP A 141 9.18 -20.27 -12.82
C ASP A 141 8.90 -19.58 -14.17
N HIS A 142 8.61 -18.27 -14.17
CA HIS A 142 8.27 -17.45 -15.34
C HIS A 142 7.04 -17.92 -16.12
N GLN A 143 6.08 -18.57 -15.44
CA GLN A 143 4.80 -18.98 -16.02
C GLN A 143 3.72 -17.95 -15.72
N ARG A 144 2.84 -17.70 -16.70
CA ARG A 144 1.68 -16.82 -16.52
C ARG A 144 0.72 -17.36 -15.46
N LEU A 145 0.12 -16.46 -14.68
CA LEU A 145 -0.87 -16.80 -13.66
C LEU A 145 -1.97 -15.74 -13.52
N THR A 146 -3.08 -16.15 -12.92
CA THR A 146 -4.15 -15.25 -12.47
C THR A 146 -3.83 -14.75 -11.07
N ASN A 147 -3.78 -13.42 -10.88
CA ASN A 147 -3.43 -12.81 -9.60
C ASN A 147 -4.57 -12.95 -8.56
N SER A 148 -4.35 -12.48 -7.33
CA SER A 148 -5.33 -12.54 -6.24
C SER A 148 -6.61 -11.73 -6.46
N TRP A 149 -6.67 -10.90 -7.50
CA TRP A 149 -7.87 -10.18 -7.91
C TRP A 149 -8.64 -10.88 -9.03
N GLY A 150 -8.18 -12.05 -9.48
CA GLY A 150 -8.80 -12.79 -10.58
C GLY A 150 -8.34 -12.31 -11.96
N ILE A 151 -7.26 -11.52 -12.05
CA ILE A 151 -6.80 -10.95 -13.32
C ILE A 151 -5.58 -11.71 -13.83
N TYR A 152 -5.69 -12.21 -15.05
CA TYR A 152 -4.64 -12.90 -15.81
C TYR A 152 -3.90 -11.96 -16.76
N GLU A 153 -4.57 -10.90 -17.21
CA GLU A 153 -4.04 -9.95 -18.19
C GLU A 153 -4.70 -8.58 -18.07
N TYR A 154 -3.91 -7.52 -18.29
CA TYR A 154 -4.43 -6.19 -18.62
C TYR A 154 -4.17 -5.88 -20.10
N GLN A 155 -5.08 -5.13 -20.72
CA GLN A 155 -4.92 -4.57 -22.07
C GLN A 155 -5.28 -3.08 -22.05
N TRP A 156 -4.49 -2.28 -22.77
CA TRP A 156 -4.70 -0.84 -22.89
C TRP A 156 -4.78 -0.40 -24.35
N GLU A 157 -5.77 0.43 -24.64
CA GLU A 157 -5.96 1.10 -25.92
C GLU A 157 -5.97 2.62 -25.72
N TYR A 158 -5.14 3.33 -26.49
CA TYR A 158 -4.99 4.78 -26.40
C TYR A 158 -5.87 5.47 -27.45
N LEU A 159 -6.71 6.41 -27.03
CA LEU A 159 -7.65 7.12 -27.89
C LEU A 159 -7.11 8.52 -28.27
N ASP A 160 -7.62 9.07 -29.38
CA ASP A 160 -7.18 10.37 -29.92
C ASP A 160 -7.47 11.56 -28.98
N ASP A 161 -8.41 11.42 -28.05
CA ASP A 161 -8.71 12.44 -27.04
C ASP A 161 -7.81 12.35 -25.79
N GLY A 162 -6.82 11.45 -25.81
CA GLY A 162 -5.86 11.24 -24.73
C GLY A 162 -6.37 10.35 -23.59
N SER A 163 -7.62 9.89 -23.65
CA SER A 163 -8.12 8.87 -22.72
C SER A 163 -7.60 7.47 -23.08
N VAL A 164 -7.64 6.57 -22.10
CA VAL A 164 -7.19 5.18 -22.28
C VAL A 164 -8.32 4.23 -21.93
N ILE A 165 -8.59 3.26 -22.79
CA ILE A 165 -9.43 2.11 -22.43
C ILE A 165 -8.56 1.08 -21.71
N GLU A 166 -9.00 0.64 -20.54
CA GLU A 166 -8.40 -0.46 -19.79
C GLU A 166 -9.38 -1.62 -19.67
N ASP A 167 -8.95 -2.76 -20.18
CA ASP A 167 -9.63 -4.05 -20.05
C ASP A 167 -8.77 -5.02 -19.23
N ARG A 168 -9.45 -5.88 -18.46
CA ARG A 168 -8.82 -6.92 -17.64
C ARG A 168 -9.48 -8.25 -17.91
N TYR A 169 -8.70 -9.30 -18.06
CA TYR A 169 -9.20 -10.63 -18.43
C TYR A 169 -8.76 -11.71 -17.45
N ASP A 170 -9.59 -12.71 -17.23
CA ASP A 170 -9.21 -13.98 -16.62
C ASP A 170 -8.45 -14.89 -17.63
N GLU A 171 -7.99 -16.05 -17.17
CA GLU A 171 -7.27 -17.03 -18.01
C GLU A 171 -8.13 -17.60 -19.15
N LYS A 172 -9.46 -17.55 -19.02
CA LYS A 172 -10.41 -18.02 -20.03
C LYS A 172 -10.77 -16.93 -21.05
N GLY A 173 -10.24 -15.72 -20.90
CA GLY A 173 -10.53 -14.57 -21.75
C GLY A 173 -11.84 -13.84 -21.42
N ASN A 174 -12.45 -14.11 -20.27
CA ASN A 174 -13.60 -13.33 -19.81
C ASN A 174 -13.13 -12.03 -19.18
N ARG A 175 -13.84 -10.94 -19.42
CA ARG A 175 -13.55 -9.65 -18.76
C ARG A 175 -13.86 -9.75 -17.27
N VAL A 176 -12.98 -9.22 -16.44
CA VAL A 176 -13.12 -9.18 -14.97
C VAL A 176 -13.06 -7.75 -14.44
N THR A 177 -13.50 -7.59 -13.19
CA THR A 177 -13.53 -6.29 -12.52
C THR A 177 -12.13 -5.78 -12.18
N ILE A 178 -12.01 -4.48 -11.86
CA ILE A 178 -10.74 -3.86 -11.45
C ILE A 178 -10.15 -4.50 -10.19
N ARG A 179 -10.99 -4.87 -9.21
CA ARG A 179 -10.62 -5.64 -8.01
C ARG A 179 -11.87 -6.21 -7.33
N PRO A 180 -11.72 -7.16 -6.37
CA PRO A 180 -12.84 -7.64 -5.56
C PRO A 180 -13.57 -6.50 -4.85
N GLY A 181 -14.90 -6.50 -4.93
CA GLY A 181 -15.75 -5.47 -4.32
C GLY A 181 -15.83 -4.14 -5.06
N PHE A 182 -15.20 -4.03 -6.24
CA PHE A 182 -15.30 -2.85 -7.11
C PHE A 182 -15.68 -3.30 -8.52
N GLU A 183 -16.96 -3.20 -8.87
CA GLU A 183 -17.58 -3.84 -10.03
C GLU A 183 -17.41 -3.09 -11.38
N PHE A 184 -16.29 -2.39 -11.56
CA PHE A 184 -15.98 -1.77 -12.85
C PHE A 184 -15.24 -2.76 -13.74
N HIS A 185 -15.80 -3.05 -14.92
CA HIS A 185 -15.31 -4.10 -15.81
C HIS A 185 -14.43 -3.53 -16.91
N ARG A 186 -14.95 -2.58 -17.69
CA ARG A 186 -14.20 -1.88 -18.74
C ARG A 186 -14.09 -0.42 -18.35
N LEU A 187 -12.86 0.07 -18.27
CA LEU A 187 -12.62 1.45 -17.87
C LEU A 187 -12.26 2.32 -19.05
N ARG A 188 -12.79 3.55 -19.03
CA ARG A 188 -12.19 4.69 -19.70
C ARG A 188 -11.51 5.58 -18.66
N LEU A 189 -10.21 5.75 -18.82
CA LEU A 189 -9.34 6.47 -17.90
C LEU A 189 -8.97 7.83 -18.49
N TYR A 190 -9.12 8.88 -17.68
CA TYR A 190 -8.69 10.23 -18.02
C TYR A 190 -7.62 10.68 -17.04
N PHE A 191 -6.62 11.38 -17.57
CA PHE A 191 -5.49 11.87 -16.82
C PHE A 191 -5.45 13.40 -16.85
N ASN A 192 -5.04 14.01 -15.75
CA ASN A 192 -4.76 15.44 -15.71
C ASN A 192 -3.42 15.75 -16.42
N PRO A 193 -3.07 17.03 -16.65
CA PRO A 193 -1.81 17.40 -17.31
C PRO A 193 -0.53 16.94 -16.61
N SER A 194 -0.58 16.61 -15.31
CA SER A 194 0.55 16.04 -14.56
C SER A 194 0.67 14.51 -14.74
N GLY A 195 -0.29 13.89 -15.43
CA GLY A 195 -0.38 12.46 -15.67
C GLY A 195 -1.01 11.67 -14.51
N HIS A 196 -1.65 12.33 -13.54
CA HIS A 196 -2.43 11.64 -12.51
C HIS A 196 -3.82 11.32 -13.03
N ILE A 197 -4.38 10.20 -12.58
CA ILE A 197 -5.75 9.84 -12.90
C ILE A 197 -6.73 10.88 -12.33
N ALA A 198 -7.65 11.35 -13.17
CA ALA A 198 -8.61 12.39 -12.83
C ALA A 198 -10.06 11.90 -12.89
N LEU A 199 -10.34 10.91 -13.76
CA LEU A 199 -11.65 10.30 -13.90
C LEU A 199 -11.51 8.87 -14.38
N MET A 200 -12.19 7.95 -13.71
CA MET A 200 -12.46 6.59 -14.18
C MET A 200 -13.92 6.48 -14.53
N GLN A 201 -14.23 5.90 -15.67
CA GLN A 201 -15.61 5.62 -16.09
C GLN A 201 -15.76 4.13 -16.40
N ASN A 202 -16.80 3.50 -15.87
CA ASN A 202 -17.22 2.16 -16.25
C ASN A 202 -18.11 2.25 -17.49
N ILE A 203 -17.71 1.60 -18.58
CA ILE A 203 -18.38 1.73 -19.88
C ILE A 203 -18.74 0.39 -20.51
N ASP A 204 -19.70 0.40 -21.44
CA ASP A 204 -19.99 -0.71 -22.35
C ASP A 204 -19.05 -0.71 -23.57
N GLU A 205 -19.26 -1.66 -24.49
CA GLU A 205 -18.50 -1.77 -25.76
C GLU A 205 -18.66 -0.56 -26.69
N ASN A 206 -19.75 0.21 -26.54
CA ASN A 206 -20.04 1.39 -27.36
C ASN A 206 -19.54 2.68 -26.69
N GLY A 207 -18.94 2.60 -25.49
CA GLY A 207 -18.48 3.75 -24.72
C GLY A 207 -19.55 4.44 -23.88
N ASN A 208 -20.74 3.83 -23.71
CA ASN A 208 -21.77 4.36 -22.82
C ASN A 208 -21.47 4.01 -21.37
N LEU A 209 -21.78 4.91 -20.44
CA LEU A 209 -21.62 4.66 -19.01
C LEU A 209 -22.52 3.51 -18.51
N VAL A 210 -21.97 2.65 -17.66
CA VAL A 210 -22.66 1.51 -17.06
C VAL A 210 -22.56 1.61 -15.54
N GLU A 211 -23.70 1.70 -14.87
CA GLU A 211 -23.76 1.65 -13.41
C GLU A 211 -23.54 0.22 -12.92
N ASN A 212 -22.79 0.09 -11.84
CA ASN A 212 -22.65 -1.18 -11.12
C ASN A 212 -23.81 -1.40 -10.14
N SER A 213 -23.72 -2.43 -9.30
CA SER A 213 -24.78 -2.76 -8.33
C SER A 213 -25.11 -1.65 -7.34
N SER A 214 -24.22 -0.66 -7.15
CA SER A 214 -24.43 0.48 -6.24
C SER A 214 -24.94 1.73 -6.96
N GLY A 215 -25.24 1.67 -8.26
CA GLY A 215 -25.60 2.85 -9.05
C GLY A 215 -24.40 3.71 -9.49
N ALA A 216 -23.17 3.31 -9.15
CA ALA A 216 -21.98 4.06 -9.51
C ALA A 216 -21.49 3.65 -10.91
N SER A 217 -21.12 4.63 -11.74
CA SER A 217 -20.47 4.39 -13.04
C SER A 217 -19.19 5.17 -13.22
N GLN A 218 -18.86 6.11 -12.32
CA GLN A 218 -17.64 6.90 -12.44
C GLN A 218 -17.06 7.23 -11.08
N ASP A 219 -15.73 7.33 -11.03
CA ASP A 219 -14.99 7.88 -9.90
C ASP A 219 -14.15 9.06 -10.38
N ARG A 220 -14.47 10.25 -9.90
CA ARG A 220 -13.67 11.46 -10.13
C ARG A 220 -12.66 11.61 -9.01
N ILE A 221 -11.40 11.76 -9.38
CA ILE A 221 -10.27 11.79 -8.46
C ILE A 221 -9.60 13.15 -8.54
N THR A 222 -9.37 13.77 -7.39
CA THR A 222 -8.65 15.03 -7.26
C THR A 222 -7.34 14.80 -6.54
N THR A 223 -6.23 15.17 -7.20
CA THR A 223 -4.90 15.16 -6.61
C THR A 223 -4.34 16.58 -6.52
N ASN A 224 -3.39 16.80 -5.61
CA ASN A 224 -2.55 17.99 -5.66
C ASN A 224 -1.42 17.84 -6.69
N SER A 225 -0.59 18.86 -6.87
CA SER A 225 0.54 18.83 -7.82
C SER A 225 1.61 17.79 -7.48
N GLN A 226 1.67 17.31 -6.24
CA GLN A 226 2.56 16.25 -5.77
C GLN A 226 1.93 14.85 -5.90
N GLY A 227 0.72 14.73 -6.45
CA GLY A 227 0.03 13.44 -6.59
C GLY A 227 -0.58 12.89 -5.30
N ASN A 228 -0.72 13.69 -4.24
CA ASN A 228 -1.47 13.29 -3.05
C ASN A 228 -2.97 13.25 -3.39
N PHE A 229 -3.65 12.18 -2.99
CA PHE A 229 -5.07 11.92 -3.24
C PHE A 229 -5.94 12.75 -2.30
N LEU A 230 -6.40 13.92 -2.74
CA LEU A 230 -7.14 14.86 -1.89
C LEU A 230 -8.61 14.49 -1.74
N GLU A 231 -9.23 14.03 -2.82
CA GLU A 231 -10.67 13.80 -2.83
C GLU A 231 -11.04 12.78 -3.90
N TRP A 232 -12.06 11.97 -3.60
CA TRP A 232 -12.80 11.24 -4.63
C TRP A 232 -14.29 11.53 -4.54
N ASN A 233 -14.94 11.52 -5.70
CA ASN A 233 -16.38 11.59 -5.85
C ASN A 233 -16.86 10.39 -6.66
N VAL A 234 -17.84 9.67 -6.12
CA VAL A 234 -18.51 8.56 -6.78
C VAL A 234 -19.75 9.12 -7.49
N LEU A 235 -19.89 8.84 -8.79
CA LEU A 235 -20.91 9.42 -9.65
C LEU A 235 -21.68 8.35 -10.42
N ASN A 236 -22.96 8.62 -10.66
CA ASN A 236 -23.83 7.82 -11.52
C ASN A 236 -23.73 8.25 -13.01
N ASN A 237 -24.58 7.67 -13.88
CA ASN A 237 -24.58 7.96 -15.32
C ASN A 237 -24.93 9.42 -15.68
N ARG A 238 -25.56 10.15 -14.76
CA ARG A 238 -25.97 11.55 -14.96
C ARG A 238 -24.94 12.54 -14.41
N ASN A 239 -23.79 12.06 -13.94
CA ASN A 239 -22.77 12.85 -13.22
C ASN A 239 -23.26 13.42 -11.89
N GLU A 240 -24.27 12.78 -11.28
CA GLU A 240 -24.74 13.12 -9.93
C GLU A 240 -23.99 12.25 -8.92
N LEU A 241 -23.76 12.80 -7.73
CA LEU A 241 -23.17 12.06 -6.62
C LEU A 241 -24.02 10.86 -6.26
N GLU A 242 -23.37 9.72 -6.03
CA GLU A 242 -24.02 8.46 -5.66
C GLU A 242 -23.22 7.82 -4.53
N LYS A 243 -23.91 7.36 -3.48
CA LYS A 243 -23.26 6.55 -2.45
C LYS A 243 -22.99 5.15 -3.02
N GLY A 244 -21.78 4.95 -3.51
CA GLY A 244 -21.42 3.72 -4.21
C GLY A 244 -20.07 3.19 -3.82
N ASN A 245 -19.35 2.62 -4.80
CA ASN A 245 -17.94 2.18 -4.77
C ASN A 245 -17.26 2.29 -3.40
N GLY A 246 -16.79 1.15 -2.87
CA GLY A 246 -16.20 1.07 -1.52
C GLY A 246 -15.36 2.32 -1.17
N PRO A 247 -15.68 3.04 -0.09
CA PRO A 247 -16.27 2.50 1.13
C PRO A 247 -17.77 2.83 1.36
N ASN A 248 -18.63 2.83 0.33
CA ASN A 248 -20.07 3.15 0.44
C ASN A 248 -20.32 4.59 0.93
N VAL A 249 -19.69 5.54 0.25
CA VAL A 249 -19.82 7.00 0.48
C VAL A 249 -19.84 7.67 -0.89
N ALA A 250 -20.39 8.88 -0.99
CA ALA A 250 -20.40 9.61 -2.25
C ALA A 250 -19.13 10.44 -2.44
N ILE A 251 -18.58 10.96 -1.34
CA ILE A 251 -17.36 11.77 -1.33
C ILE A 251 -16.46 11.29 -0.20
N GLY A 252 -15.16 11.25 -0.45
CA GLY A 252 -14.17 11.22 0.61
C GLY A 252 -13.12 12.29 0.41
N LYS A 253 -12.77 12.98 1.51
CA LYS A 253 -11.85 14.12 1.54
C LYS A 253 -10.71 13.81 2.48
N GLN A 254 -9.49 14.09 2.03
CA GLN A 254 -8.26 13.85 2.77
C GLN A 254 -7.44 15.14 2.86
N GLU A 255 -6.81 15.34 4.02
CA GLU A 255 -5.83 16.39 4.23
C GLU A 255 -4.46 15.76 4.50
N PHE A 256 -3.40 16.41 4.03
CA PHE A 256 -2.03 15.92 4.14
C PHE A 256 -1.13 16.96 4.79
N ASN A 257 -0.14 16.51 5.58
CA ASN A 257 0.93 17.39 6.07
C ASN A 257 2.00 17.67 5.00
N GLU A 258 3.04 18.42 5.35
CA GLU A 258 4.12 18.76 4.39
C GLU A 258 4.89 17.55 3.84
N TYR A 259 4.79 16.38 4.46
CA TYR A 259 5.42 15.13 4.02
C TYR A 259 4.49 14.21 3.23
N GLY A 260 3.26 14.65 2.94
CA GLY A 260 2.29 13.87 2.16
C GLY A 260 1.63 12.74 2.96
N TYR A 261 1.63 12.80 4.30
CA TYR A 261 0.90 11.84 5.12
C TYR A 261 -0.53 12.33 5.41
N GLU A 262 -1.52 11.45 5.26
CA GLU A 262 -2.93 11.75 5.59
C GLU A 262 -3.07 12.09 7.07
N VAL A 263 -3.40 13.35 7.38
CA VAL A 263 -3.63 13.84 8.74
C VAL A 263 -5.11 13.95 9.08
N ALA A 264 -5.99 14.00 8.08
CA ALA A 264 -7.42 13.97 8.27
C ALA A 264 -8.14 13.24 7.12
N LEU A 265 -9.29 12.66 7.46
CA LEU A 265 -10.22 12.03 6.52
C LEU A 265 -11.65 12.39 6.92
N GLU A 266 -12.49 12.72 5.94
CA GLU A 266 -13.94 12.90 6.09
C GLU A 266 -14.68 12.18 4.97
N HIS A 267 -15.77 11.49 5.31
CA HIS A 267 -16.68 10.90 4.35
C HIS A 267 -18.01 11.65 4.30
N GLN A 268 -18.56 11.82 3.10
CA GLN A 268 -19.82 12.54 2.89
C GLN A 268 -20.78 11.76 1.98
N ASP A 269 -22.06 12.03 2.14
CA ASP A 269 -23.15 11.53 1.30
C ASP A 269 -23.35 12.40 0.05
N GLU A 270 -24.37 12.07 -0.73
CA GLU A 270 -24.73 12.72 -1.99
C GLU A 270 -25.15 14.20 -1.82
N LYS A 271 -25.44 14.61 -0.57
CA LYS A 271 -25.78 15.99 -0.19
C LYS A 271 -24.62 16.70 0.49
N SER A 272 -23.42 16.12 0.43
CA SER A 272 -22.21 16.60 1.09
C SER A 272 -22.32 16.67 2.62
N GLN A 273 -23.19 15.85 3.22
CA GLN A 273 -23.31 15.72 4.68
C GLN A 273 -22.41 14.61 5.18
N SER A 274 -21.74 14.79 6.32
CA SER A 274 -20.82 13.78 6.84
C SER A 274 -21.57 12.49 7.21
N ILE A 275 -21.09 11.34 6.76
CA ILE A 275 -21.69 10.02 7.04
C ILE A 275 -20.66 8.96 7.39
N ALA A 276 -21.09 7.90 8.06
CA ALA A 276 -20.24 6.76 8.33
C ALA A 276 -20.05 5.95 7.04
N SER A 277 -18.80 5.65 6.71
CA SER A 277 -18.48 4.69 5.67
C SER A 277 -18.85 3.26 6.10
N HIS A 278 -18.77 2.31 5.17
CA HIS A 278 -18.95 0.89 5.47
C HIS A 278 -18.00 0.37 6.55
N TYR A 279 -16.84 1.02 6.73
CA TYR A 279 -15.89 0.69 7.78
C TYR A 279 -16.21 1.35 9.14
N GLY A 280 -17.27 2.15 9.22
CA GLY A 280 -17.69 2.78 10.48
C GLY A 280 -16.91 4.05 10.84
N ILE A 281 -16.32 4.71 9.85
CA ILE A 281 -15.56 5.96 10.02
C ILE A 281 -16.34 7.10 9.35
N ILE A 282 -16.66 8.15 10.11
CA ILE A 282 -17.18 9.42 9.59
C ILE A 282 -16.01 10.36 9.32
N LYS A 283 -15.32 10.74 10.40
CA LYS A 283 -14.13 11.59 10.38
C LYS A 283 -13.01 10.93 11.18
N SER A 284 -11.77 11.18 10.77
CA SER A 284 -10.60 10.77 11.57
C SER A 284 -9.47 11.77 11.47
N LYS A 285 -8.61 11.80 12.49
CA LYS A 285 -7.33 12.54 12.48
C LYS A 285 -6.20 11.60 12.82
N THR A 286 -5.06 11.78 12.16
CA THR A 286 -3.87 10.95 12.35
C THR A 286 -2.68 11.82 12.72
N LYS A 287 -1.92 11.37 13.72
CA LYS A 287 -0.64 11.98 14.11
C LYS A 287 0.50 11.02 13.84
N PHE A 288 1.61 11.58 13.39
CA PHE A 288 2.81 10.86 13.05
C PHE A 288 3.96 11.28 13.98
N ASP A 289 4.88 10.35 14.24
CA ASP A 289 6.16 10.68 14.86
C ASP A 289 7.10 11.39 13.87
N GLN A 290 8.29 11.79 14.34
CA GLN A 290 9.30 12.48 13.52
C GLN A 290 9.80 11.66 12.32
N PHE A 291 9.68 10.33 12.36
CA PHE A 291 10.08 9.46 11.27
C PHE A 291 8.94 9.26 10.27
N GLY A 292 7.72 9.69 10.57
CA GLY A 292 6.53 9.45 9.76
C GLY A 292 5.81 8.15 10.06
N ASN A 293 6.02 7.53 11.22
CA ASN A 293 5.18 6.41 11.67
C ASN A 293 3.92 6.93 12.36
N ILE A 294 2.76 6.27 12.18
CA ILE A 294 1.56 6.59 12.97
C ILE A 294 1.86 6.43 14.47
N GLN A 295 1.59 7.48 15.23
CA GLN A 295 1.61 7.50 16.68
C GLN A 295 0.19 7.44 17.26
N GLU A 296 -0.77 8.09 16.59
CA GLU A 296 -2.15 8.18 17.05
C GLU A 296 -3.12 8.27 15.87
N ARG A 297 -4.30 7.65 15.99
CA ARG A 297 -5.47 7.95 15.15
C ARG A 297 -6.70 8.08 16.03
N THR A 298 -7.46 9.16 15.85
CA THR A 298 -8.70 9.47 16.57
C THR A 298 -9.89 9.56 15.62
N PHE A 299 -11.10 9.27 16.11
CA PHE A 299 -12.34 9.29 15.33
C PHE A 299 -13.34 10.29 15.88
N TYR A 300 -14.19 10.82 15.00
CA TYR A 300 -15.13 11.89 15.33
C TYR A 300 -16.47 11.65 14.65
N ASP A 301 -17.53 12.17 15.27
CA ASP A 301 -18.89 12.20 14.70
C ASP A 301 -19.00 13.22 13.54
N ALA A 302 -20.21 13.38 13.00
CA ALA A 302 -20.49 14.32 11.91
C ALA A 302 -20.24 15.78 12.32
N GLU A 303 -20.49 16.13 13.57
CA GLU A 303 -20.29 17.47 14.14
C GLU A 303 -18.82 17.75 14.51
N GLY A 304 -17.95 16.74 14.49
CA GLY A 304 -16.54 16.84 14.84
C GLY A 304 -16.23 16.65 16.32
N ASN A 305 -17.18 16.13 17.11
CA ASN A 305 -16.93 15.74 18.49
C ASN A 305 -16.24 14.37 18.55
N PRO A 306 -15.43 14.08 19.58
CA PRO A 306 -14.85 12.77 19.79
C PRO A 306 -15.91 11.65 19.81
N ASP A 307 -15.76 10.68 18.92
CA ASP A 307 -16.66 9.51 18.84
C ASP A 307 -15.84 8.25 18.48
N ILE A 308 -16.50 7.10 18.43
CA ILE A 308 -15.87 5.81 18.15
C ILE A 308 -15.86 5.48 16.66
N HIS A 309 -14.87 4.68 16.25
CA HIS A 309 -14.96 3.88 15.03
C HIS A 309 -16.03 2.81 15.23
N SER A 310 -17.20 2.95 14.64
CA SER A 310 -18.40 2.18 15.02
C SER A 310 -18.27 0.67 14.78
N ASN A 311 -17.45 0.23 13.82
CA ASN A 311 -17.20 -1.21 13.60
C ASN A 311 -16.09 -1.81 14.51
N ALA A 312 -15.39 -0.97 15.29
CA ALA A 312 -14.24 -1.40 16.09
C ALA A 312 -14.35 -1.04 17.58
N GLY A 313 -15.26 -0.13 17.95
CA GLY A 313 -15.64 0.15 19.33
C GLY A 313 -14.69 1.05 20.13
N TYR A 314 -13.74 1.74 19.46
CA TYR A 314 -12.78 2.62 20.13
C TYR A 314 -12.71 4.00 19.47
N HIS A 315 -12.40 5.02 20.27
CA HIS A 315 -12.20 6.40 19.81
C HIS A 315 -10.77 6.66 19.36
N LYS A 316 -9.79 6.07 20.07
CA LYS A 316 -8.37 6.32 19.82
C LYS A 316 -7.56 5.04 19.70
N LEU A 317 -6.76 4.97 18.64
CA LEU A 317 -5.66 4.03 18.47
C LEU A 317 -4.35 4.77 18.79
N SER A 318 -3.52 4.22 19.68
CA SER A 318 -2.17 4.71 19.95
C SER A 318 -1.13 3.64 19.66
N LEU A 319 -0.02 4.04 19.03
CA LEU A 319 1.12 3.19 18.73
C LEU A 319 2.38 3.81 19.33
N THR A 320 3.26 2.96 19.83
CA THR A 320 4.60 3.37 20.27
C THR A 320 5.67 2.65 19.48
N TRP A 321 6.77 3.34 19.24
CA TRP A 321 7.92 2.85 18.48
C TRP A 321 9.18 2.99 19.34
N ASP A 322 10.23 2.24 19.01
CA ASP A 322 11.56 2.44 19.57
C ASP A 322 12.11 3.84 19.24
N GLU A 323 13.22 4.20 19.89
CA GLU A 323 13.79 5.55 19.78
C GLU A 323 14.23 5.90 18.35
N GLN A 324 14.54 4.87 17.56
CA GLN A 324 14.92 5.02 16.15
C GLN A 324 13.72 4.92 15.19
N GLY A 325 12.49 4.70 15.68
CA GLY A 325 11.28 4.59 14.86
C GLY A 325 11.18 3.34 13.99
N ASN A 326 12.03 2.34 14.22
CA ASN A 326 12.16 1.13 13.41
C ASN A 326 11.25 -0.01 13.89
N LYS A 327 11.12 -0.17 15.21
CA LYS A 327 10.38 -1.28 15.83
C LYS A 327 9.16 -0.77 16.57
N ARG A 328 7.98 -1.24 16.20
CA ARG A 328 6.74 -0.98 16.96
C ARG A 328 6.85 -1.69 18.30
N LYS A 329 6.70 -0.98 19.42
CA LYS A 329 6.73 -1.58 20.77
C LYS A 329 5.34 -1.96 21.26
N SER A 330 4.33 -1.12 20.99
CA SER A 330 2.96 -1.40 21.42
C SER A 330 1.91 -0.78 20.52
N LEU A 331 0.69 -1.30 20.68
CA LEU A 331 -0.55 -0.74 20.17
C LEU A 331 -1.58 -0.76 21.32
N ARG A 332 -2.41 0.27 21.45
CA ARG A 332 -3.42 0.42 22.52
C ARG A 332 -4.70 1.11 22.00
N TYR A 333 -5.87 0.71 22.51
CA TYR A 333 -7.18 1.28 22.15
C TYR A 333 -7.85 2.00 23.33
N PHE A 334 -8.42 3.17 23.11
CA PHE A 334 -9.06 3.95 24.18
C PHE A 334 -10.46 4.41 23.78
N ASP A 335 -11.35 4.48 24.77
CA ASP A 335 -12.68 5.07 24.62
C ASP A 335 -12.62 6.61 24.54
N VAL A 336 -13.79 7.23 24.39
CA VAL A 336 -13.92 8.70 24.30
C VAL A 336 -13.47 9.41 25.59
N ALA A 337 -13.59 8.76 26.75
CA ALA A 337 -13.13 9.28 28.03
C ALA A 337 -11.62 9.08 28.25
N GLY A 338 -10.92 8.41 27.32
CA GLY A 338 -9.50 8.13 27.40
C GLY A 338 -9.14 6.89 28.23
N ASN A 339 -10.12 6.07 28.63
CA ASN A 339 -9.86 4.84 29.36
C ASN A 339 -9.52 3.70 28.38
N PRO A 340 -8.69 2.73 28.80
CA PRO A 340 -8.50 1.47 28.09
C PRO A 340 -9.82 0.79 27.73
N CYS A 341 -10.04 0.50 26.44
CA CYS A 341 -11.19 -0.30 25.97
C CYS A 341 -10.73 -1.47 25.09
N LEU A 342 -11.60 -2.47 24.92
CA LEU A 342 -11.35 -3.61 24.02
C LEU A 342 -11.80 -3.26 22.61
N HIS A 343 -11.02 -3.68 21.61
CA HIS A 343 -11.51 -3.73 20.23
C HIS A 343 -12.70 -4.69 20.13
N GLU A 344 -13.82 -4.25 19.55
CA GLU A 344 -15.11 -4.94 19.65
C GLU A 344 -15.12 -6.36 19.05
N THR A 345 -14.50 -6.51 17.87
CA THR A 345 -14.42 -7.80 17.17
C THR A 345 -13.22 -8.65 17.60
N ARG A 346 -12.07 -8.04 17.95
CA ARG A 346 -10.84 -8.77 18.28
C ARG A 346 -10.64 -9.07 19.76
N GLY A 347 -11.31 -8.34 20.66
CA GLY A 347 -11.38 -8.65 22.08
C GLY A 347 -10.15 -8.30 22.94
N TYR A 348 -9.22 -7.48 22.45
CA TYR A 348 -8.07 -7.01 23.24
C TYR A 348 -7.98 -5.49 23.24
N HIS A 349 -7.39 -4.94 24.29
CA HIS A 349 -7.09 -3.51 24.44
C HIS A 349 -5.72 -3.17 23.86
N GLY A 350 -4.75 -4.06 24.07
CA GLY A 350 -3.35 -3.79 23.76
C GLY A 350 -2.67 -4.91 23.01
N VAL A 351 -1.63 -4.55 22.26
CA VAL A 351 -0.64 -5.47 21.69
C VAL A 351 0.74 -5.07 22.19
N ARG A 352 1.57 -6.05 22.52
CA ARG A 352 3.01 -5.87 22.80
C ARG A 352 3.81 -6.68 21.79
N TYR A 353 4.84 -6.05 21.23
CA TYR A 353 5.75 -6.68 20.28
C TYR A 353 7.12 -6.82 20.93
N GLU A 354 7.71 -7.98 20.79
CA GLU A 354 9.06 -8.31 21.23
C GLU A 354 9.87 -8.74 20.02
N TYR A 355 11.17 -8.49 20.06
CA TYR A 355 12.08 -8.72 18.95
C TYR A 355 13.27 -9.56 19.41
N ASP A 356 13.82 -10.36 18.50
CA ASP A 356 15.08 -11.05 18.72
C ASP A 356 16.29 -10.11 18.53
N ASP A 357 17.50 -10.63 18.76
CA ASP A 357 18.75 -9.86 18.66
C ASP A 357 19.04 -9.39 17.23
N GLN A 358 18.44 -10.04 16.22
CA GLN A 358 18.51 -9.62 14.82
C GLN A 358 17.43 -8.57 14.46
N GLY A 359 16.59 -8.20 15.43
CA GLY A 359 15.54 -7.21 15.27
C GLY A 359 14.29 -7.70 14.53
N ARG A 360 14.13 -9.01 14.39
CA ARG A 360 12.92 -9.65 13.85
C ARG A 360 11.91 -9.86 14.98
N ILE A 361 10.61 -9.93 14.67
CA ILE A 361 9.58 -10.14 15.69
C ILE A 361 9.78 -11.52 16.32
N SER A 362 10.00 -11.60 17.63
CA SER A 362 10.11 -12.88 18.34
C SER A 362 8.79 -13.29 19.01
N LYS A 363 8.00 -12.31 19.46
CA LYS A 363 6.71 -12.55 20.12
C LYS A 363 5.74 -11.39 19.93
N ILE A 364 4.46 -11.74 19.78
CA ILE A 364 3.33 -10.79 19.81
C ILE A 364 2.37 -11.24 20.91
N SER A 365 2.05 -10.35 21.84
CA SER A 365 1.16 -10.62 22.98
C SER A 365 -0.07 -9.71 22.96
N TYR A 366 -1.25 -10.26 23.23
CA TYR A 366 -2.54 -9.53 23.30
C TYR A 366 -2.97 -9.33 24.75
N LEU A 367 -3.41 -8.10 25.06
CA LEU A 367 -3.56 -7.63 26.43
C LEU A 367 -4.97 -7.10 26.70
N SER A 368 -5.48 -7.40 27.89
CA SER A 368 -6.73 -6.86 28.44
C SER A 368 -6.56 -5.39 28.85
N THR A 369 -7.66 -4.76 29.29
CA THR A 369 -7.66 -3.40 29.86
C THR A 369 -6.91 -3.28 31.19
N SER A 370 -6.51 -4.40 31.81
CA SER A 370 -5.63 -4.44 32.99
C SER A 370 -4.19 -4.88 32.67
N ASP A 371 -3.79 -4.81 31.39
CA ASP A 371 -2.45 -5.16 30.88
C ASP A 371 -2.02 -6.63 31.15
N LYS A 372 -2.99 -7.53 31.36
CA LYS A 372 -2.79 -8.98 31.45
C LYS A 372 -3.04 -9.65 30.11
N LEU A 373 -2.43 -10.81 29.84
CA LEU A 373 -2.71 -11.60 28.63
C LEU A 373 -4.21 -11.92 28.54
N ILE A 374 -4.75 -11.86 27.33
CA ILE A 374 -6.14 -12.23 27.04
C ILE A 374 -6.22 -13.00 25.72
N ASN A 375 -7.03 -14.05 25.70
CA ASN A 375 -7.37 -14.76 24.46
C ASN A 375 -8.13 -13.81 23.55
N ARG A 376 -7.67 -13.68 22.30
CA ARG A 376 -8.40 -12.92 21.29
C ARG A 376 -9.77 -13.52 21.05
N LYS A 377 -10.76 -12.67 20.82
CA LYS A 377 -12.14 -13.07 20.56
C LYS A 377 -12.32 -13.75 19.19
N ASP A 378 -11.49 -13.39 18.21
CA ASP A 378 -11.62 -13.85 16.83
C ASP A 378 -10.98 -15.21 16.53
N ASN A 379 -9.94 -15.60 17.26
CA ASN A 379 -9.23 -16.87 17.02
C ASN A 379 -8.66 -17.54 18.28
N GLY A 380 -8.98 -17.03 19.48
CA GLY A 380 -8.75 -17.72 20.74
C GLY A 380 -7.34 -17.67 21.33
N HIS A 381 -6.30 -17.25 20.60
CA HIS A 381 -4.93 -17.21 21.16
C HIS A 381 -4.63 -15.89 21.86
N ALA A 382 -3.76 -15.92 22.87
CA ALA A 382 -3.31 -14.78 23.65
C ALA A 382 -1.93 -14.27 23.25
N TYR A 383 -1.08 -15.11 22.66
CA TYR A 383 0.19 -14.68 22.09
C TYR A 383 0.69 -15.63 20.99
N SER A 384 1.62 -15.15 20.19
CA SER A 384 2.27 -15.88 19.10
C SER A 384 3.78 -15.77 19.25
N VAL A 385 4.50 -16.87 19.06
CA VAL A 385 5.96 -16.94 19.08
C VAL A 385 6.46 -17.25 17.68
N TYR A 386 7.46 -16.48 17.24
CA TYR A 386 8.05 -16.58 15.91
C TYR A 386 9.45 -17.19 16.04
N LYS A 387 9.70 -18.24 15.26
CA LYS A 387 11.00 -18.90 15.16
C LYS A 387 11.46 -18.87 13.71
N TYR A 388 12.63 -18.27 13.49
CA TYR A 388 13.23 -18.14 12.18
C TYR A 388 14.30 -19.21 12.01
N ARG A 389 14.23 -19.95 10.90
CA ARG A 389 15.27 -20.91 10.48
C ARG A 389 16.30 -20.22 9.60
N ASP A 390 17.45 -20.87 9.43
CA ASP A 390 18.57 -20.35 8.64
C ASP A 390 18.26 -20.24 7.13
N ASP A 391 17.25 -20.99 6.66
CA ASP A 391 16.74 -20.95 5.28
C ASP A 391 15.68 -19.85 5.04
N GLY A 392 15.41 -19.01 6.06
CA GLY A 392 14.42 -17.94 6.00
C GLY A 392 12.99 -18.38 6.33
N GLU A 393 12.72 -19.67 6.53
CA GLU A 393 11.40 -20.13 6.94
C GLU A 393 11.02 -19.58 8.33
N VAL A 394 9.77 -19.13 8.46
CA VAL A 394 9.20 -18.63 9.71
C VAL A 394 8.18 -19.63 10.24
N GLN A 395 8.48 -20.24 11.39
CA GLN A 395 7.52 -21.01 12.15
C GLN A 395 6.82 -20.10 13.17
N VAL A 396 5.49 -20.02 13.09
CA VAL A 396 4.66 -19.30 14.08
C VAL A 396 3.89 -20.31 14.91
N VAL A 397 3.95 -20.17 16.24
CA VAL A 397 3.20 -21.02 17.18
C VAL A 397 2.33 -20.13 18.06
N HIS A 398 1.04 -20.46 18.17
CA HIS A 398 0.03 -19.69 18.88
C HIS A 398 -0.29 -20.34 20.22
N TYR A 399 -0.47 -19.54 21.26
CA TYR A 399 -0.74 -20.02 22.62
C TYR A 399 -1.89 -19.24 23.25
N ASP A 400 -2.72 -19.92 24.03
CA ASP A 400 -3.72 -19.29 24.88
C ASP A 400 -3.13 -18.74 26.20
N THR A 401 -3.97 -18.18 27.06
CA THR A 401 -3.57 -17.69 28.39
C THR A 401 -3.10 -18.78 29.37
N SER A 402 -3.30 -20.06 29.05
CA SER A 402 -2.84 -21.22 29.84
C SER A 402 -1.54 -21.82 29.32
N ASP A 403 -0.90 -21.17 28.34
CA ASP A 403 0.28 -21.66 27.62
C ASP A 403 0.02 -22.94 26.81
N SER A 404 -1.26 -23.20 26.48
CA SER A 404 -1.63 -24.31 25.59
C SER A 404 -1.54 -23.87 24.13
N GLU A 405 -0.88 -24.69 23.30
CA GLU A 405 -0.76 -24.44 21.86
C GLU A 405 -2.14 -24.50 21.17
N ILE A 406 -2.44 -23.50 20.34
CA ILE A 406 -3.63 -23.43 19.48
C ILE A 406 -3.23 -23.69 18.04
N LYS A 407 -3.94 -24.61 17.39
CA LYS A 407 -3.88 -24.81 15.93
C LYS A 407 -4.97 -23.97 15.28
N LEU A 408 -4.56 -23.06 14.39
CA LEU A 408 -5.44 -22.17 13.63
C LEU A 408 -5.77 -22.74 12.26
#